data_AF-E9GQC6-F1
#
_entry.id   AF-E9GQC6-F1
#
_cell.length_a   1.000
_cell.length_b   1.000
_cell.length_c   1.000
_cell.angle_alpha   90.00
_cell.angle_beta   90.00
_cell.angle_gamma   90.00
#
_symmetry.space_group_name_H-M   'P 1'
#
loop_
_entity.id
_entity.type
_entity.pdbx_description
1 polymer ?
#
loop_
_entity_poly.entity_id
_entity_poly.type
_entity_poly.pdbx_seq_one_letter_code
_entity_poly.pdbx_strand_id
1 'polypeptide(L)'
;MDPLDPAVTDEPKADYKKLVDLLDGSDVVTNADPFDCPVCLMTVPAGVGVTLRECLHNFCRDCLAHVIEFSDEATVTCPYRDDRYACDAILQELEIKNLVGAKLYEKHLERSMRLAEKAMANTFHCQTADCPGWAVVEADNVNVFRCPVCRQSNCLTCQAIHEGANCKEFQDRVNQTAETDDDARRTKEMIDALVASGEALSCPQCQVVLMKRWGCDWVRCSVCRTEICWVTKQNRWGPKGKGDTSAGCRCGVDGVKCHPLCNYCH
;
A
#
# COMPACT_ATOMS: atom_id res chain seq x y z
N MET A 1 40.60 2.69 -76.65
CA MET A 1 39.48 3.51 -76.13
C MET A 1 38.73 2.60 -75.20
N ASP A 2 39.19 2.53 -73.96
CA ASP A 2 38.59 1.69 -72.91
C ASP A 2 37.50 2.50 -72.19
N PRO A 3 36.33 1.90 -71.86
CA PRO A 3 35.31 2.57 -71.07
C PRO A 3 35.70 2.59 -69.59
N LEU A 4 35.55 3.75 -68.96
CA LEU A 4 35.77 3.99 -67.53
C LEU A 4 34.72 3.28 -66.67
N ASP A 5 35.19 2.54 -65.69
CA ASP A 5 34.45 1.91 -64.60
C ASP A 5 33.99 2.98 -63.57
N PRO A 6 32.70 3.07 -63.17
CA PRO A 6 32.30 3.93 -62.07
C PRO A 6 32.48 3.19 -60.75
N ALA A 7 33.44 3.64 -59.95
CA ALA A 7 33.64 3.20 -58.57
C ALA A 7 32.35 3.38 -57.76
N VAL A 8 31.75 2.27 -57.34
CA VAL A 8 30.66 2.23 -56.37
C VAL A 8 31.26 2.49 -54.98
N THR A 9 31.01 3.67 -54.42
CA THR A 9 31.30 3.97 -53.02
C THR A 9 30.22 3.32 -52.16
N ASP A 10 30.59 2.25 -51.46
CA ASP A 10 29.76 1.55 -50.49
C ASP A 10 29.70 2.38 -49.19
N GLU A 11 28.63 3.15 -49.00
CA GLU A 11 28.34 3.77 -47.71
C GLU A 11 27.83 2.70 -46.73
N PRO A 12 28.45 2.54 -45.54
CA PRO A 12 27.98 1.55 -44.58
C PRO A 12 26.61 1.97 -44.05
N LYS A 13 25.56 1.30 -44.51
CA LYS A 13 24.21 1.41 -43.95
C LYS A 13 24.28 1.04 -42.48
N ALA A 14 24.17 2.05 -41.61
CA ALA A 14 24.05 1.85 -40.17
C ALA A 14 22.82 0.97 -39.92
N ASP A 15 23.07 -0.23 -39.40
CA ASP A 15 22.05 -1.21 -39.06
C ASP A 15 21.27 -0.66 -37.86
N TYR A 16 20.19 0.07 -38.16
CA TYR A 16 19.36 0.77 -37.20
C TYR A 16 18.90 -0.16 -36.06
N LYS A 17 18.72 -1.45 -36.36
CA LYS A 17 18.37 -2.47 -35.39
C LYS A 17 19.50 -2.73 -34.39
N LYS A 18 20.76 -2.76 -34.82
CA LYS A 18 21.91 -2.86 -33.88
C LYS A 18 22.06 -1.63 -33.01
N LEU A 19 21.71 -0.45 -33.51
CA LEU A 19 21.71 0.79 -32.72
C LEU A 19 20.60 0.78 -31.67
N VAL A 20 19.40 0.29 -32.03
CA VAL A 20 18.30 0.08 -31.07
C VAL A 20 18.66 -1.00 -30.05
N ASP A 21 19.22 -2.14 -30.48
CA ASP A 21 19.66 -3.22 -29.59
C ASP A 21 20.80 -2.79 -28.64
N LEU A 22 21.66 -1.83 -29.05
CA LEU A 22 22.69 -1.23 -28.21
C LEU A 22 22.12 -0.22 -27.22
N LEU A 23 21.11 0.57 -27.63
CA LEU A 23 20.36 1.47 -26.74
C LEU A 23 19.55 0.69 -25.69
N ASP A 24 19.04 -0.49 -26.06
CA ASP A 24 18.38 -1.45 -25.19
C ASP A 24 19.39 -2.29 -24.35
N GLY A 25 20.68 -2.23 -24.68
CA GLY A 25 21.76 -2.98 -24.02
C GLY A 25 22.59 -2.17 -23.02
N SER A 26 22.49 -0.84 -23.04
CA SER A 26 23.08 0.06 -22.05
C SER A 26 21.99 0.99 -21.50
N ASP A 27 21.27 0.49 -20.50
CA ASP A 27 19.96 0.99 -20.04
C ASP A 27 19.95 2.43 -19.47
N VAL A 28 21.10 3.02 -19.18
CA VAL A 28 21.22 4.36 -18.58
C VAL A 28 22.06 5.25 -19.49
N VAL A 29 21.55 6.44 -19.82
CA VAL A 29 22.30 7.43 -20.62
C VAL A 29 23.44 7.97 -19.76
N THR A 30 24.66 7.87 -20.27
CA THR A 30 25.86 8.39 -19.58
C THR A 30 26.21 9.80 -20.06
N ASN A 31 26.83 10.59 -19.19
CA ASN A 31 27.27 11.95 -19.53
C ASN A 31 28.32 11.93 -20.65
N ALA A 32 28.15 12.80 -21.66
CA ALA A 32 29.09 12.92 -22.78
C ALA A 32 30.38 13.66 -22.37
N ASP A 33 30.24 14.70 -21.56
CA ASP A 33 31.34 15.56 -21.08
C ASP A 33 31.52 15.44 -19.56
N PRO A 34 32.72 15.71 -19.02
CA PRO A 34 32.92 15.81 -17.57
C PRO A 34 32.06 16.92 -16.95
N PHE A 35 31.54 16.68 -15.75
CA PHE A 35 30.71 17.65 -15.02
C PHE A 35 30.92 17.52 -13.51
N ASP A 36 30.53 18.54 -12.74
CA ASP A 36 30.49 18.46 -11.28
C ASP A 36 29.10 18.04 -10.80
N CYS A 37 29.02 16.97 -10.02
CA CYS A 37 27.75 16.47 -9.53
C CYS A 37 27.11 17.49 -8.58
N PRO A 38 25.86 17.94 -8.82
CA PRO A 38 25.23 18.97 -7.99
C PRO A 38 24.90 18.52 -6.56
N VAL A 39 25.01 17.22 -6.26
CA VAL A 39 24.70 16.65 -4.94
C VAL A 39 25.95 16.52 -4.07
N CYS A 40 27.03 15.90 -4.58
CA CYS A 40 28.27 15.70 -3.83
C CYS A 40 29.40 16.68 -4.19
N LEU A 41 29.21 17.51 -5.23
CA LEU A 41 30.18 18.48 -5.75
C LEU A 41 31.50 17.87 -6.24
N MET A 42 31.51 16.56 -6.50
CA MET A 42 32.66 15.89 -7.10
C MET A 42 32.62 15.95 -8.62
N THR A 43 33.78 16.11 -9.23
CA THR A 43 33.95 16.03 -10.68
C THR A 43 33.82 14.58 -11.16
N VAL A 44 32.89 14.37 -12.10
CA VAL A 44 32.58 13.09 -12.70
C VAL A 44 33.11 13.08 -14.14
N PRO A 45 33.99 12.11 -14.52
CA PRO A 45 34.49 12.00 -15.88
C PRO A 45 33.40 11.67 -16.91
N ALA A 46 33.68 11.93 -18.18
CA ALA A 46 32.85 11.50 -19.31
C ALA A 46 32.59 9.98 -19.26
N GLY A 47 31.34 9.57 -19.50
CA GLY A 47 30.89 8.17 -19.53
C GLY A 47 30.69 7.49 -18.18
N VAL A 48 31.02 8.15 -17.05
CA VAL A 48 30.94 7.55 -15.71
C VAL A 48 29.61 7.86 -15.02
N GLY A 49 29.19 9.11 -15.12
CA GLY A 49 27.93 9.62 -14.56
C GLY A 49 26.72 9.22 -15.39
N VAL A 50 25.57 9.71 -14.95
CA VAL A 50 24.26 9.40 -15.50
C VAL A 50 23.53 10.69 -15.84
N THR A 51 22.97 10.72 -17.04
CA THR A 51 22.08 11.76 -17.56
C THR A 51 20.66 11.22 -17.53
N LEU A 52 19.78 11.84 -16.74
CA LEU A 52 18.38 11.43 -16.67
C LEU A 52 17.65 11.75 -17.99
N ARG A 53 16.86 10.82 -18.52
CA ARG A 53 16.26 10.99 -19.87
C ARG A 53 15.22 12.10 -19.97
N GLU A 54 14.42 12.28 -18.91
CA GLU A 54 13.31 13.24 -18.95
C GLU A 54 13.76 14.69 -18.79
N CYS A 55 14.74 14.95 -17.93
CA CYS A 55 15.16 16.30 -17.58
C CYS A 55 16.61 16.64 -17.97
N LEU A 56 17.38 15.68 -18.49
CA LEU A 56 18.77 15.84 -18.94
C LEU A 56 19.77 16.31 -17.86
N HIS A 57 19.38 16.28 -16.58
CA HIS A 57 20.28 16.58 -15.47
C HIS A 57 21.29 15.44 -15.27
N ASN A 58 22.53 15.81 -14.93
CA ASN A 58 23.65 14.90 -14.75
C ASN A 58 23.99 14.68 -13.27
N PHE A 59 24.22 13.43 -12.88
CA PHE A 59 24.59 13.04 -11.52
C PHE A 59 25.61 11.90 -11.50
N CYS A 60 26.40 11.80 -10.44
CA CYS A 60 27.16 10.57 -10.23
C CYS A 60 26.20 9.42 -9.86
N ARG A 61 26.61 8.18 -10.17
CA ARG A 61 25.80 6.98 -9.91
C ARG A 61 25.48 6.81 -8.43
N ASP A 62 26.46 7.07 -7.56
CA ASP A 62 26.30 6.89 -6.11
C ASP A 62 25.25 7.84 -5.53
N CYS A 63 25.21 9.10 -5.96
CA CYS A 63 24.20 10.05 -5.49
C CYS A 63 22.79 9.63 -5.91
N LEU A 64 22.60 9.14 -7.15
CA LEU A 64 21.30 8.63 -7.57
C LEU A 64 20.90 7.36 -6.81
N ALA A 65 21.84 6.44 -6.60
CA ALA A 65 21.60 5.22 -5.83
C ALA A 65 21.16 5.53 -4.38
N HIS A 66 21.81 6.49 -3.73
CA HIS A 66 21.41 6.94 -2.39
C HIS A 66 20.03 7.60 -2.39
N VAL A 67 19.70 8.42 -3.39
CA VAL A 67 18.36 9.03 -3.50
C VAL A 67 17.28 7.95 -3.60
N ILE A 68 17.53 6.88 -4.37
CA ILE A 68 16.61 5.72 -4.46
C ILE A 68 16.51 4.99 -3.11
N GLU A 69 17.63 4.77 -2.43
CA GLU A 69 17.69 4.03 -1.16
C GLU A 69 16.92 4.71 -0.04
N PHE A 70 17.12 6.03 0.08
CA PHE A 70 16.61 6.85 1.18
C PHE A 70 15.34 7.62 0.86
N SER A 71 14.81 7.55 -0.37
CA SER A 71 13.46 8.08 -0.67
C SER A 71 12.42 7.35 0.19
N ASP A 72 11.43 8.06 0.73
CA ASP A 72 10.28 7.44 1.41
C ASP A 72 9.04 7.37 0.50
N GLU A 73 9.13 7.92 -0.70
CA GLU A 73 8.05 7.99 -1.68
C GLU A 73 8.09 6.79 -2.66
N ALA A 74 6.94 6.50 -3.28
CA ALA A 74 6.84 5.46 -4.31
C ALA A 74 7.56 5.88 -5.59
N THR A 75 7.45 7.16 -5.92
CA THR A 75 8.14 7.77 -7.05
C THR A 75 9.41 8.44 -6.56
N VAL A 76 10.51 8.27 -7.29
CA VAL A 76 11.76 8.96 -7.00
C VAL A 76 11.89 10.13 -7.96
N THR A 77 11.99 11.35 -7.45
CA THR A 77 12.14 12.56 -8.27
C THR A 77 13.60 12.90 -8.51
N CYS A 78 13.86 13.65 -9.57
CA CYS A 78 15.17 14.19 -9.89
C CYS A 78 15.69 15.06 -8.73
N PRO A 79 16.90 14.80 -8.18
CA PRO A 79 17.41 15.55 -7.04
C PRO A 79 17.96 16.95 -7.41
N TYR A 80 17.79 17.40 -8.66
CA TYR A 80 18.27 18.71 -9.10
C TYR A 80 17.47 19.83 -8.43
N ARG A 81 18.18 20.76 -7.80
CA ARG A 81 17.62 22.00 -7.26
C ARG A 81 18.64 23.13 -7.30
N ASP A 82 18.17 24.33 -7.59
CA ASP A 82 18.90 25.59 -7.46
C ASP A 82 18.02 26.66 -6.79
N ASP A 83 18.53 27.90 -6.68
CA ASP A 83 17.84 29.00 -5.99
C ASP A 83 16.48 29.38 -6.61
N ARG A 84 16.18 28.91 -7.83
CA ARG A 84 15.00 29.33 -8.60
C ARG A 84 14.14 28.16 -9.07
N TYR A 85 14.67 26.95 -9.03
CA TYR A 85 14.04 25.79 -9.65
C TYR A 85 14.38 24.50 -8.91
N ALA A 86 13.36 23.69 -8.64
CA ALA A 86 13.50 22.29 -8.22
C ALA A 86 12.84 21.43 -9.30
N CYS A 87 13.58 20.44 -9.81
CA CYS A 87 13.07 19.58 -10.86
C CYS A 87 12.06 18.58 -10.29
N ASP A 88 10.94 18.40 -10.99
CA ASP A 88 9.84 17.50 -10.64
C ASP A 88 9.78 16.23 -11.51
N ALA A 89 10.73 16.08 -12.44
CA ALA A 89 10.84 14.88 -13.28
C ALA A 89 11.04 13.62 -12.44
N ILE A 90 10.43 12.52 -12.86
CA ILE A 90 10.43 11.25 -12.13
C ILE A 90 11.46 10.31 -12.77
N LEU A 91 12.27 9.65 -11.95
CA LEU A 91 13.20 8.63 -12.42
C LEU A 91 12.41 7.43 -12.97
N GLN A 92 12.82 6.95 -14.13
CA GLN A 92 12.16 5.83 -14.79
C GLN A 92 12.56 4.50 -14.14
N GLU A 93 11.67 3.51 -14.18
CA GLU A 93 11.91 2.17 -13.63
C GLU A 93 13.20 1.51 -14.15
N LEU A 94 13.50 1.69 -15.45
CA LEU A 94 14.72 1.19 -16.07
C LEU A 94 15.97 1.92 -15.56
N GLU A 95 15.88 3.23 -15.29
CA GLU A 95 16.97 4.00 -14.69
C GLU A 95 17.23 3.49 -13.28
N ILE A 96 16.18 3.35 -12.45
CA ILE A 96 16.27 2.86 -11.07
C ILE A 96 16.89 1.45 -11.05
N LYS A 97 16.34 0.51 -11.83
CA LYS A 97 16.80 -0.88 -11.90
C LYS A 97 18.29 -1.01 -12.24
N ASN A 98 18.84 -0.10 -13.02
CA ASN A 98 20.24 -0.12 -13.44
C ASN A 98 21.18 0.74 -12.60
N LEU A 99 20.63 1.65 -11.80
CA LEU A 99 21.37 2.44 -10.82
C LEU A 99 21.61 1.67 -9.53
N VAL A 100 20.74 0.71 -9.19
CA VAL A 100 20.81 -0.03 -7.94
C VAL A 100 20.92 -1.55 -8.15
N GLY A 101 21.49 -2.24 -7.16
CA GLY A 101 21.52 -3.71 -7.17
C GLY A 101 20.14 -4.33 -6.94
N ALA A 102 19.98 -5.61 -7.30
CA ALA A 102 18.71 -6.34 -7.23
C ALA A 102 17.99 -6.22 -5.88
N LYS A 103 18.72 -6.31 -4.76
CA LYS A 103 18.16 -6.21 -3.40
C LYS A 103 17.53 -4.84 -3.13
N LEU A 104 18.18 -3.76 -3.58
CA LEU A 104 17.68 -2.41 -3.35
C LEU A 104 16.51 -2.09 -4.30
N TYR A 105 16.56 -2.61 -5.53
CA TYR A 105 15.45 -2.52 -6.47
C TYR A 105 14.19 -3.23 -5.93
N GLU A 106 14.35 -4.44 -5.38
CA GLU A 106 13.24 -5.18 -4.75
C GLU A 106 12.63 -4.39 -3.58
N LYS A 107 13.46 -3.78 -2.72
CA LYS A 107 13.00 -2.89 -1.64
C LYS A 107 12.21 -1.68 -2.18
N HIS A 108 12.65 -1.09 -3.29
CA HIS A 108 11.93 0.00 -3.95
C HIS A 108 10.55 -0.46 -4.46
N LEU A 109 10.49 -1.60 -5.14
CA LEU A 109 9.22 -2.18 -5.61
C LEU A 109 8.26 -2.51 -4.47
N GLU A 110 8.75 -3.10 -3.38
CA GLU A 110 7.94 -3.37 -2.18
C GLU A 110 7.36 -2.07 -1.59
N ARG A 111 8.16 -0.99 -1.55
CA ARG A 111 7.69 0.31 -1.06
C ARG A 111 6.57 0.86 -1.94
N SER A 112 6.73 0.82 -3.26
CA SER A 112 5.72 1.27 -4.22
C SER A 112 4.42 0.49 -4.09
N MET A 113 4.50 -0.85 -3.91
CA MET A 113 3.33 -1.69 -3.64
C MET A 113 2.63 -1.29 -2.34
N ARG A 114 3.37 -1.13 -1.23
CA ARG A 114 2.77 -0.73 0.07
C ARG A 114 2.09 0.62 0.03
N LEU A 115 2.62 1.58 -0.72
CA LEU A 115 2.00 2.90 -0.87
C LEU A 115 0.75 2.84 -1.74
N ALA A 116 0.77 2.04 -2.82
CA ALA A 116 -0.43 1.78 -3.61
C ALA A 116 -1.51 1.08 -2.78
N GLU A 117 -1.14 0.07 -1.98
CA GLU A 117 -2.03 -0.63 -1.05
C GLU A 117 -2.70 0.34 -0.05
N LYS A 118 -1.93 1.26 0.54
CA LYS A 118 -2.46 2.28 1.47
C LYS A 118 -3.41 3.28 0.80
N ALA A 119 -3.22 3.57 -0.48
CA ALA A 119 -4.10 4.44 -1.24
C ALA A 119 -5.42 3.75 -1.64
N MET A 120 -5.42 2.41 -1.70
CA MET A 120 -6.61 1.63 -2.02
C MET A 120 -7.55 1.53 -0.82
N ALA A 121 -8.82 1.86 -1.04
CA ALA A 121 -9.86 1.55 -0.07
C ALA A 121 -10.11 0.03 -0.05
N ASN A 122 -10.56 -0.47 1.11
CA ASN A 122 -11.06 -1.83 1.28
C ASN A 122 -10.00 -2.96 1.15
N THR A 123 -8.74 -2.69 1.50
CA THR A 123 -7.68 -3.70 1.52
C THR A 123 -7.62 -4.45 2.85
N PHE A 124 -7.28 -5.73 2.82
CA PHE A 124 -7.06 -6.54 4.01
C PHE A 124 -5.73 -7.29 3.92
N HIS A 125 -4.90 -7.15 4.96
CA HIS A 125 -3.63 -7.86 5.09
C HIS A 125 -3.78 -9.13 5.91
N CYS A 126 -3.09 -10.18 5.47
CA CYS A 126 -3.00 -11.43 6.21
C CYS A 126 -2.40 -11.18 7.60
N GLN A 127 -3.00 -11.76 8.64
CA GLN A 127 -2.59 -11.61 10.03
C GLN A 127 -1.54 -12.64 10.45
N THR A 128 -0.95 -13.35 9.48
CA THR A 128 0.18 -14.25 9.72
C THR A 128 1.44 -13.40 9.78
N ALA A 129 2.26 -13.59 10.81
CA ALA A 129 3.54 -12.89 10.94
C ALA A 129 4.37 -13.01 9.65
N ASP A 130 4.93 -11.88 9.21
CA ASP A 130 5.79 -11.75 8.02
C ASP A 130 5.17 -12.24 6.69
N CYS A 131 3.84 -12.37 6.61
CA CYS A 131 3.17 -12.77 5.36
C CYS A 131 2.84 -11.54 4.51
N PRO A 132 3.35 -11.42 3.26
CA PRO A 132 3.04 -10.29 2.36
C PRO A 132 1.66 -10.40 1.69
N GLY A 133 0.83 -11.35 2.12
CA GLY A 133 -0.43 -11.65 1.46
C GLY A 133 -1.50 -10.62 1.81
N TRP A 134 -2.18 -10.11 0.80
CA TRP A 134 -3.29 -9.18 0.96
C TRP A 134 -4.35 -9.40 -0.12
N ALA A 135 -5.51 -8.77 0.06
CA ALA A 135 -6.57 -8.75 -0.95
C ALA A 135 -7.43 -7.49 -0.84
N VAL A 136 -8.07 -7.12 -1.95
CA VAL A 136 -9.18 -6.16 -1.96
C VAL A 136 -10.46 -6.90 -1.61
N VAL A 137 -11.21 -6.38 -0.64
CA VAL A 137 -12.48 -6.96 -0.18
C VAL A 137 -13.62 -6.05 -0.61
N GLU A 138 -14.27 -6.39 -1.72
CA GLU A 138 -15.37 -5.58 -2.27
C GLU A 138 -16.75 -5.93 -1.68
N ALA A 139 -16.90 -7.14 -1.12
CA ALA A 139 -18.20 -7.66 -0.69
C ALA A 139 -18.38 -7.63 0.83
N ASP A 140 -19.41 -6.93 1.30
CA ASP A 140 -19.79 -6.87 2.71
C ASP A 140 -20.22 -8.23 3.29
N ASN A 141 -20.60 -9.18 2.45
CA ASN A 141 -21.06 -10.51 2.88
C ASN A 141 -19.93 -11.54 3.06
N VAL A 142 -18.69 -11.19 2.69
CA VAL A 142 -17.54 -12.08 2.89
C VAL A 142 -16.93 -11.79 4.27
N ASN A 143 -16.83 -12.83 5.10
CA ASN A 143 -16.26 -12.73 6.45
C ASN A 143 -14.94 -13.51 6.59
N VAL A 144 -14.54 -14.26 5.57
CA VAL A 144 -13.32 -15.08 5.58
C VAL A 144 -12.51 -14.80 4.32
N PHE A 145 -11.24 -14.49 4.51
CA PHE A 145 -10.25 -14.35 3.46
C PHE A 145 -9.23 -15.47 3.59
N ARG A 146 -9.06 -16.27 2.53
CA ARG A 146 -8.01 -17.28 2.47
C ARG A 146 -6.79 -16.69 1.76
N CYS A 147 -5.69 -16.55 2.48
CA CYS A 147 -4.48 -15.92 1.96
C CYS A 147 -3.88 -16.75 0.80
N PRO A 148 -3.58 -16.17 -0.37
CA PRO A 148 -2.99 -16.90 -1.48
C PRO A 148 -1.52 -17.30 -1.22
N VAL A 149 -0.85 -16.61 -0.28
CA VAL A 149 0.57 -16.84 0.06
C VAL A 149 0.72 -17.94 1.11
N CYS A 150 0.23 -17.71 2.34
CA CYS A 150 0.39 -18.65 3.45
C CYS A 150 -0.77 -19.65 3.60
N ARG A 151 -1.85 -19.52 2.81
CA ARG A 151 -3.06 -20.37 2.80
C ARG A 151 -3.91 -20.36 4.07
N GLN A 152 -3.56 -19.53 5.06
CA GLN A 152 -4.32 -19.36 6.30
C GLN A 152 -5.66 -18.63 6.06
N SER A 153 -6.68 -19.05 6.80
CA SER A 153 -8.00 -18.42 6.76
C SER A 153 -8.10 -17.30 7.81
N ASN A 154 -8.19 -16.08 7.33
CA ASN A 154 -8.33 -14.87 8.15
C ASN A 154 -9.79 -14.50 8.28
N CYS A 155 -10.23 -14.20 9.49
CA CYS A 155 -11.54 -13.60 9.73
C CYS A 155 -11.48 -12.09 9.46
N LEU A 156 -12.28 -11.62 8.51
CA LEU A 156 -12.41 -10.20 8.17
C LEU A 156 -13.19 -9.41 9.23
N THR A 157 -13.97 -10.08 10.08
CA THR A 157 -14.83 -9.42 11.09
C THR A 157 -14.05 -8.97 12.32
N CYS A 158 -13.17 -9.83 12.84
CA CYS A 158 -12.34 -9.53 14.00
C CYS A 158 -10.85 -9.37 13.65
N GLN A 159 -10.51 -9.41 12.36
CA GLN A 159 -9.15 -9.28 11.84
C GLN A 159 -8.15 -10.22 12.53
N ALA A 160 -8.51 -11.50 12.67
CA ALA A 160 -7.68 -12.51 13.31
C ALA A 160 -7.79 -13.88 12.62
N ILE A 161 -6.82 -14.75 12.86
CA ILE A 161 -6.83 -16.14 12.37
C ILE A 161 -7.35 -17.05 13.49
N HIS A 162 -8.50 -17.68 13.26
CA HIS A 162 -9.13 -18.55 14.26
C HIS A 162 -9.93 -19.70 13.60
N GLU A 163 -9.25 -20.54 12.83
CA GLU A 163 -9.89 -21.68 12.16
C GLU A 163 -10.61 -22.60 13.16
N GLY A 164 -11.84 -23.00 12.83
CA GLY A 164 -12.66 -23.90 13.64
C GLY A 164 -13.35 -23.27 14.85
N ALA A 165 -13.12 -21.99 15.15
CA ALA A 165 -13.83 -21.24 16.18
C ALA A 165 -14.58 -20.05 15.57
N ASN A 166 -15.71 -19.65 16.16
CA ASN A 166 -16.32 -18.37 15.83
C ASN A 166 -15.63 -17.21 16.58
N CYS A 167 -15.88 -15.96 16.17
CA CYS A 167 -15.21 -14.80 16.76
C CYS A 167 -15.41 -14.70 18.28
N LYS A 168 -16.57 -15.12 18.78
CA LYS A 168 -16.86 -15.09 20.23
C LYS A 168 -16.04 -16.14 20.97
N GLU A 169 -16.02 -17.38 20.49
CA GLU A 169 -15.21 -18.46 21.10
C GLU A 169 -13.72 -18.12 21.11
N PHE A 170 -13.22 -17.51 20.03
CA PHE A 170 -11.84 -17.03 19.97
C PHE A 170 -11.56 -15.96 21.02
N GLN A 171 -12.39 -14.93 21.10
CA GLN A 171 -12.21 -13.83 22.05
C GLN A 171 -12.39 -14.29 23.51
N ASP A 172 -13.36 -15.16 23.77
CA ASP A 172 -13.58 -15.75 25.09
C ASP A 172 -12.35 -16.56 25.52
N ARG A 173 -11.74 -17.33 24.61
CA ARG A 173 -10.49 -18.07 24.88
C ARG A 173 -9.33 -17.12 25.18
N VAL A 174 -9.12 -16.09 24.35
CA VAL A 174 -8.09 -15.06 24.59
C VAL A 174 -8.27 -14.43 25.96
N ASN A 175 -9.50 -14.06 26.33
CA ASN A 175 -9.80 -13.48 27.63
C ASN A 175 -9.54 -14.43 28.80
N GLN A 176 -9.85 -15.72 28.65
CA GLN A 176 -9.63 -16.74 29.67
C GLN A 176 -8.15 -17.07 29.87
N THR A 177 -7.37 -17.11 28.79
CA THR A 177 -5.95 -17.49 28.86
C THR A 177 -5.01 -16.30 29.04
N ALA A 178 -5.49 -15.06 28.97
CA ALA A 178 -4.70 -13.85 29.14
C ALA A 178 -3.96 -13.74 30.49
N GLU A 179 -4.40 -14.46 31.53
CA GLU A 179 -3.69 -14.49 32.82
C GLU A 179 -2.47 -15.42 32.81
N THR A 180 -2.47 -16.43 31.94
CA THR A 180 -1.49 -17.52 31.94
C THR A 180 -0.58 -17.54 30.71
N ASP A 181 -1.01 -16.91 29.62
CA ASP A 181 -0.33 -16.89 28.33
C ASP A 181 -0.01 -15.43 27.93
N ASP A 182 1.28 -15.13 27.80
CA ASP A 182 1.77 -13.79 27.46
C ASP A 182 1.29 -13.33 26.07
N ASP A 183 1.13 -14.25 25.10
CA ASP A 183 0.63 -13.92 23.77
C ASP A 183 -0.87 -13.62 23.81
N ALA A 184 -1.64 -14.36 24.61
CA ALA A 184 -3.04 -14.07 24.86
C ALA A 184 -3.22 -12.73 25.59
N ARG A 185 -2.36 -12.40 26.56
CA ARG A 185 -2.37 -11.11 27.25
C ARG A 185 -2.13 -9.96 26.28
N ARG A 186 -1.10 -10.04 25.45
CA ARG A 186 -0.79 -9.02 24.42
C ARG A 186 -1.94 -8.86 23.44
N THR A 187 -2.56 -9.96 23.02
CA THR A 187 -3.73 -9.94 22.13
C THR A 187 -4.90 -9.20 22.79
N LYS A 188 -5.16 -9.47 24.08
CA LYS A 188 -6.21 -8.79 24.84
C LYS A 188 -5.94 -7.29 24.98
N GLU A 189 -4.73 -6.91 25.36
CA GLU A 189 -4.32 -5.50 25.48
C GLU A 189 -4.47 -4.76 24.15
N MET A 190 -4.12 -5.39 23.02
CA MET A 190 -4.32 -4.84 21.68
C MET A 190 -5.81 -4.64 21.36
N ILE A 191 -6.65 -5.64 21.65
CA ILE A 191 -8.10 -5.55 21.44
C ILE A 191 -8.69 -4.40 22.28
N ASP A 192 -8.31 -4.31 23.55
CA ASP A 192 -8.79 -3.26 24.46
C ASP A 192 -8.36 -1.85 23.99
N ALA A 193 -7.12 -1.73 23.49
CA ALA A 193 -6.62 -0.48 22.90
C ALA A 193 -7.42 -0.05 21.65
N LEU A 194 -7.78 -1.00 20.77
CA LEU A 194 -8.61 -0.73 19.59
C LEU A 194 -10.05 -0.30 19.95
N VAL A 195 -10.61 -0.89 21.01
CA VAL A 195 -11.94 -0.48 21.52
C VAL A 195 -11.87 0.92 22.13
N ALA A 196 -10.77 1.25 22.81
CA ALA A 196 -10.53 2.57 23.39
C ALA A 196 -10.30 3.65 22.32
N SER A 197 -9.57 3.35 21.25
CA SER A 197 -9.35 4.29 20.12
C SER A 197 -10.60 4.49 19.25
N GLY A 198 -11.59 3.59 19.35
CA GLY A 198 -12.82 3.63 18.55
C GLY A 198 -12.71 2.95 17.18
N GLU A 199 -11.60 2.25 16.94
CA GLU A 199 -11.36 1.38 15.77
C GLU A 199 -12.08 0.03 15.90
N ALA A 200 -12.41 -0.35 17.14
CA ALA A 200 -13.24 -1.51 17.47
C ALA A 200 -14.45 -1.13 18.35
N LEU A 201 -15.47 -1.99 18.32
CA LEU A 201 -16.75 -1.84 19.01
C LEU A 201 -17.13 -3.17 19.67
N SER A 202 -17.45 -3.16 20.96
CA SER A 202 -18.08 -4.30 21.62
C SER A 202 -19.58 -4.36 21.33
N CYS A 203 -20.06 -5.51 20.87
CA CYS A 203 -21.48 -5.70 20.61
C CYS A 203 -22.31 -5.54 21.90
N PRO A 204 -23.30 -4.63 21.96
CA PRO A 204 -24.08 -4.40 23.18
C PRO A 204 -24.90 -5.63 23.62
N GLN A 205 -25.22 -6.54 22.69
CA GLN A 205 -26.02 -7.74 22.97
C GLN A 205 -25.19 -8.95 23.41
N CYS A 206 -24.04 -9.20 22.76
CA CYS A 206 -23.26 -10.43 22.99
C CYS A 206 -21.79 -10.20 23.34
N GLN A 207 -21.37 -8.94 23.44
CA GLN A 207 -20.04 -8.47 23.85
C GLN A 207 -18.87 -8.87 22.94
N VAL A 208 -19.12 -9.57 21.82
CA VAL A 208 -18.09 -9.81 20.81
C VAL A 208 -17.58 -8.48 20.25
N VAL A 209 -16.26 -8.34 20.17
CA VAL A 209 -15.59 -7.18 19.58
C VAL A 209 -15.65 -7.29 18.06
N LEU A 210 -16.16 -6.23 17.44
CA LEU A 210 -16.30 -6.05 16.00
C LEU A 210 -15.37 -4.91 15.56
N MET A 211 -14.67 -5.09 14.46
CA MET A 211 -13.82 -4.03 13.88
C MET A 211 -14.55 -3.31 12.75
N LYS A 212 -14.28 -2.01 12.57
CA LYS A 212 -15.00 -1.22 11.57
C LYS A 212 -14.65 -1.75 10.19
N ARG A 213 -15.66 -2.13 9.42
CA ARG A 213 -15.55 -2.28 7.98
C ARG A 213 -15.88 -0.93 7.36
N TRP A 214 -15.09 -0.54 6.38
CA TRP A 214 -15.10 0.76 5.70
C TRP A 214 -16.51 1.22 5.32
N GLY A 215 -16.72 2.54 5.22
CA GLY A 215 -17.90 3.13 4.55
C GLY A 215 -19.15 3.39 5.39
N CYS A 216 -19.64 2.44 6.21
CA CYS A 216 -20.94 2.58 6.89
C CYS A 216 -20.84 2.55 8.42
N ASP A 217 -21.63 3.41 9.08
CA ASP A 217 -21.79 3.42 10.53
C ASP A 217 -22.89 2.45 11.01
N TRP A 218 -23.66 1.85 10.09
CA TRP A 218 -24.53 0.72 10.41
C TRP A 218 -23.72 -0.58 10.28
N VAL A 219 -23.61 -1.32 11.37
CA VAL A 219 -22.88 -2.58 11.43
C VAL A 219 -23.78 -3.68 11.96
N ARG A 220 -23.72 -4.87 11.38
CA ARG A 220 -24.45 -6.05 11.84
C ARG A 220 -23.49 -7.04 12.48
N CYS A 221 -23.73 -7.39 13.74
CA CYS A 221 -22.94 -8.38 14.45
C CYS A 221 -22.96 -9.73 13.70
N SER A 222 -21.78 -10.29 13.42
CA SER A 222 -21.66 -11.58 12.73
C SER A 222 -22.19 -12.75 13.58
N VAL A 223 -22.15 -12.62 14.91
CA VAL A 223 -22.54 -13.66 15.87
C VAL A 223 -24.04 -13.59 16.18
N CYS A 224 -24.51 -12.50 16.82
CA CYS A 224 -25.90 -12.40 17.28
C CYS A 224 -26.83 -11.67 16.31
N ARG A 225 -26.32 -11.21 15.15
CA ARG A 225 -27.07 -10.51 14.10
C ARG A 225 -27.70 -9.17 14.51
N THR A 226 -27.43 -8.69 15.73
CA THR A 226 -27.82 -7.36 16.21
C THR A 226 -27.26 -6.29 15.28
N GLU A 227 -28.13 -5.38 14.86
CA GLU A 227 -27.76 -4.20 14.09
C GLU A 227 -27.39 -3.08 15.07
N ILE A 228 -26.24 -2.45 14.86
CA ILE A 228 -25.57 -1.55 15.80
C ILE A 228 -25.13 -0.30 15.04
N CYS A 229 -25.25 0.85 15.67
CA CYS A 229 -24.64 2.09 15.17
C CYS A 229 -23.22 2.20 15.71
N TRP A 230 -22.24 2.31 14.82
CA TRP A 230 -20.82 2.47 15.13
C TRP A 230 -20.56 3.72 15.98
N VAL A 231 -21.21 4.83 15.61
CA VAL A 231 -20.96 6.12 16.25
C VAL A 231 -21.54 6.19 17.66
N THR A 232 -22.79 5.73 17.84
CA THR A 232 -23.43 5.77 19.17
C THR A 232 -23.09 4.56 20.04
N LYS A 233 -22.48 3.51 19.46
CA LYS A 233 -22.18 2.22 20.10
C LYS A 233 -23.42 1.50 20.67
N GLN A 234 -24.61 1.85 20.18
CA GLN A 234 -25.89 1.31 20.63
C GLN A 234 -26.64 0.58 19.52
N ASN A 235 -27.65 -0.22 19.88
CA ASN A 235 -28.53 -0.88 18.93
C ASN A 235 -29.09 0.11 17.89
N ARG A 236 -29.18 -0.30 16.63
CA ARG A 236 -29.81 0.47 15.55
C ARG A 236 -31.29 0.69 15.83
N TRP A 237 -31.96 -0.37 16.28
CA TRP A 237 -33.40 -0.43 16.53
C TRP A 237 -33.72 -0.62 18.01
N GLY A 238 -34.95 -0.28 18.37
CA GLY A 238 -35.52 -0.54 19.69
C GLY A 238 -35.82 -2.02 19.95
N PRO A 239 -36.35 -2.34 21.14
CA PRO A 239 -36.54 -3.71 21.61
C PRO A 239 -37.51 -4.55 20.76
N LYS A 240 -38.39 -3.93 19.97
CA LYS A 240 -39.30 -4.65 19.05
C LYS A 240 -38.64 -5.06 17.74
N GLY A 241 -37.36 -4.74 17.54
CA GLY A 241 -36.58 -5.15 16.36
C GLY A 241 -36.65 -4.15 15.21
N LYS A 242 -36.38 -4.61 13.99
CA LYS A 242 -36.19 -3.76 12.81
C LYS A 242 -37.40 -2.84 12.57
N GLY A 243 -37.14 -1.53 12.47
CA GLY A 243 -38.17 -0.49 12.31
C GLY A 243 -38.71 0.09 13.61
N ASP A 244 -38.37 -0.47 14.78
CA ASP A 244 -38.69 0.14 16.07
C ASP A 244 -37.78 1.33 16.36
N THR A 245 -38.33 2.53 16.35
CA THR A 245 -37.62 3.79 16.63
C THR A 245 -37.91 4.34 18.01
N SER A 246 -38.57 3.56 18.89
CA SER A 246 -38.82 3.93 20.29
C SER A 246 -37.54 3.97 21.13
N ALA A 247 -36.50 3.28 20.69
CA ALA A 247 -35.15 3.29 21.28
C ALA A 247 -34.09 3.10 20.16
N GLY A 248 -32.85 2.82 20.54
CA GLY A 248 -31.72 2.66 19.61
C GLY A 248 -31.11 4.00 19.18
N CYS A 249 -30.31 3.98 18.10
CA CYS A 249 -29.60 5.19 17.65
C CYS A 249 -30.52 6.23 16.98
N ARG A 250 -31.71 5.82 16.52
CA ARG A 250 -32.71 6.69 15.87
C ARG A 250 -32.18 7.47 14.64
N CYS A 251 -31.10 6.99 14.00
CA CYS A 251 -30.58 7.61 12.79
C CYS A 251 -31.61 7.54 11.65
N GLY A 252 -31.82 8.65 10.94
CA GLY A 252 -32.79 8.76 9.85
C GLY A 252 -34.23 8.96 10.29
N VAL A 253 -34.53 8.99 11.59
CA VAL A 253 -35.86 9.40 12.09
C VAL A 253 -36.03 10.89 11.80
N ASP A 254 -37.11 11.25 11.12
CA ASP A 254 -37.40 12.62 10.66
C ASP A 254 -36.27 13.24 9.80
N GLY A 255 -35.47 12.39 9.13
CA GLY A 255 -34.32 12.84 8.32
C GLY A 255 -33.10 13.29 9.14
N VAL A 256 -33.09 13.05 10.45
CA VAL A 256 -32.02 13.50 11.36
C VAL A 256 -31.00 12.40 11.61
N LYS A 257 -29.71 12.74 11.55
CA LYS A 257 -28.61 11.83 11.90
C LYS A 257 -28.57 11.57 13.41
N CYS A 258 -28.17 10.36 13.82
CA CYS A 258 -28.07 10.03 15.25
C CYS A 258 -26.95 10.80 15.98
N HIS A 259 -25.94 11.25 15.25
CA HIS A 259 -24.80 11.98 15.78
C HIS A 259 -24.15 12.81 14.66
N PRO A 260 -23.50 13.96 14.94
CA PRO A 260 -22.83 14.78 13.92
C PRO A 260 -21.77 14.02 13.10
N LEU A 261 -21.05 13.09 13.74
CA LEU A 261 -20.04 12.23 13.10
C LEU A 261 -20.64 11.03 12.34
N CYS A 262 -21.96 10.85 12.36
CA CYS A 262 -22.61 9.82 11.57
C CYS A 262 -22.54 10.20 10.09
N ASN A 263 -21.76 9.45 9.33
CA ASN A 263 -21.67 9.61 7.89
C ASN A 263 -22.87 8.95 7.22
N TYR A 264 -23.09 7.66 7.53
CA TYR A 264 -24.06 6.87 6.77
C TYR A 264 -24.54 5.65 7.55
N CYS A 265 -25.83 5.60 7.89
CA CYS A 265 -26.50 4.43 8.46
C CYS A 265 -27.66 4.05 7.54
N HIS A 266 -27.63 2.85 6.98
CA HIS A 266 -28.78 2.27 6.29
C HIS A 266 -29.88 1.80 7.26
#